data_AF-A0A661NV82-F1
#
_entry.id   AF-A0A661NV82-F1
#
_cell.length_a   1.000
_cell.length_b   1.000
_cell.length_c   1.000
_cell.angle_alpha   90.00
_cell.angle_beta   90.00
_cell.angle_gamma   90.00
#
_symmetry.space_group_name_H-M   'P 1'
#
loop_
_entity.id
_entity.type
_entity.pdbx_description
1 polymer ?
#
loop_
_entity_poly.entity_id
_entity_poly.type
_entity_poly.pdbx_seq_one_letter_code
_entity_poly.pdbx_strand_id
1 'polypeptide(L)'
;ACLPYIYARKIKELGRRVGLDPALIDVVDIVHLAHGSRFKAETPSTDEISDVNKKLMAILGIGLGRLKWVDPAPVTSVQIIQKALIVGGGIAGMISALGIADHGFQVDLVEKEEVLGGNLNWLQRTLEGNLTKTLLKETMLKVERHPLIRVHTGSSVAGSYGQVGRFYTTIEHKGKDALTVEHGVTILATGGTEATTTSYGYGTDKAIITQKELEQKLGDKTLKPNILGSVVMIQCVDSREEPRNYCSRICCAGALKHALYLKEQNPEIAIYILYRDIMTYGFTETYYTQARKAGVIFIPYHVSEKPQVITIDGSVQVIAFEPIIGQKIRIDADLVVLATGIVSALSKDLTEAFGITMDQDGFFEEAEYKWRPVDSLKDGVFSCGLTHSPRNITESIATAEAASQRALRILSYEQMPAGKVVAEIRHSLCSLCEQCIDACPYGARILDLDLEKVLVNVAMCQGCGSCATVCPNSAAVLAGFSDRQMLDVIDFALE
;
A
#
# COMPACT_ATOMS: atom_id res chain seq x y z
N ALA A 1 -25.05 29.21 -7.55
CA ALA A 1 -24.61 27.99 -8.25
C ALA A 1 -23.50 27.28 -7.49
N CYS A 2 -23.32 26.03 -7.85
CA CYS A 2 -22.85 25.00 -6.97
C CYS A 2 -21.41 24.63 -7.32
N LEU A 3 -20.59 24.38 -6.31
CA LEU A 3 -19.25 23.83 -6.45
C LEU A 3 -19.35 22.48 -7.21
N PRO A 4 -18.81 22.38 -8.45
CA PRO A 4 -19.04 21.20 -9.29
C PRO A 4 -18.58 19.89 -8.62
N TYR A 5 -17.49 19.93 -7.86
CA TYR A 5 -16.99 18.77 -7.13
C TYR A 5 -17.94 18.25 -6.02
N ILE A 6 -18.86 19.10 -5.51
CA ILE A 6 -19.85 18.70 -4.50
C ILE A 6 -21.16 18.26 -5.17
N TYR A 7 -21.60 19.01 -6.18
CA TYR A 7 -22.97 18.88 -6.69
C TYR A 7 -23.08 18.12 -8.00
N ALA A 8 -22.02 17.95 -8.79
CA ALA A 8 -22.08 17.22 -10.05
C ALA A 8 -22.62 15.80 -9.85
N ARG A 9 -22.15 15.07 -8.82
CA ARG A 9 -22.65 13.73 -8.49
C ARG A 9 -24.13 13.75 -8.09
N LYS A 10 -24.53 14.68 -7.22
CA LYS A 10 -25.92 14.77 -6.71
C LYS A 10 -26.91 15.13 -7.81
N ILE A 11 -26.57 16.08 -8.68
CA ILE A 11 -27.44 16.48 -9.80
C ILE A 11 -27.51 15.36 -10.85
N LYS A 12 -26.39 14.68 -11.14
CA LYS A 12 -26.40 13.49 -12.00
C LYS A 12 -27.27 12.37 -11.44
N GLU A 13 -27.25 12.14 -10.13
CA GLU A 13 -28.11 11.17 -9.48
C GLU A 13 -29.60 11.57 -9.51
N LEU A 14 -29.90 12.85 -9.26
CA LEU A 14 -31.26 13.39 -9.43
C LEU A 14 -31.74 13.22 -10.87
N GLY A 15 -30.89 13.52 -11.85
CA GLY A 15 -31.12 13.29 -13.27
C GLY A 15 -31.60 11.87 -13.55
N ARG A 16 -30.87 10.86 -13.06
CA ARG A 16 -31.30 9.45 -13.19
C ARG A 16 -32.69 9.21 -12.64
N ARG A 17 -33.00 9.76 -11.46
CA ARG A 17 -34.31 9.57 -10.79
C ARG A 17 -35.47 10.18 -11.57
N VAL A 18 -35.21 11.24 -12.35
CA VAL A 18 -36.23 11.91 -13.19
C VAL A 18 -36.19 11.47 -14.65
N GLY A 19 -35.38 10.47 -15.00
CA GLY A 19 -35.28 9.93 -16.37
C GLY A 19 -34.38 10.71 -17.32
N LEU A 20 -33.52 11.60 -16.82
CA LEU A 20 -32.50 12.32 -17.61
C LEU A 20 -31.16 11.59 -17.54
N ASP A 21 -30.54 11.29 -18.68
CA ASP A 21 -29.22 10.63 -18.68
C ASP A 21 -28.16 11.53 -18.01
N PRO A 22 -27.40 11.02 -17.02
CA PRO A 22 -26.32 11.76 -16.37
C PRO A 22 -25.24 12.32 -17.29
N ALA A 23 -25.07 11.77 -18.49
CA ALA A 23 -24.15 12.28 -19.50
C ALA A 23 -24.61 13.63 -20.06
N LEU A 24 -25.92 13.88 -20.07
CA LEU A 24 -26.53 15.12 -20.57
C LEU A 24 -26.62 16.21 -19.49
N ILE A 25 -25.89 16.03 -18.38
CA ILE A 25 -25.93 16.94 -17.23
C ILE A 25 -24.50 17.40 -16.92
N ASP A 26 -24.29 18.70 -16.99
CA ASP A 26 -23.07 19.36 -16.51
C ASP A 26 -23.39 20.36 -15.38
N VAL A 27 -22.41 20.64 -14.53
CA VAL A 27 -22.52 21.62 -13.44
C VAL A 27 -21.41 22.64 -13.60
N VAL A 28 -21.82 23.89 -13.78
CA VAL A 28 -20.92 25.01 -14.05
C VAL A 28 -20.84 25.94 -12.84
N ASP A 29 -19.62 26.28 -12.43
CA ASP A 29 -19.39 27.18 -11.30
C ASP A 29 -19.49 28.65 -11.72
N ILE A 30 -20.67 29.23 -11.59
CA ILE A 30 -20.87 30.68 -11.77
C ILE A 30 -20.67 31.48 -10.47
N VAL A 31 -20.50 30.81 -9.33
CA VAL A 31 -20.42 31.47 -8.00
C VAL A 31 -19.02 31.95 -7.70
N HIS A 32 -17.99 31.18 -8.04
CA HIS A 32 -16.62 31.67 -7.98
C HIS A 32 -16.39 32.85 -8.91
N LEU A 33 -17.02 32.85 -10.09
CA LEU A 33 -16.98 34.00 -10.99
C LEU A 33 -17.67 35.21 -10.33
N ALA A 34 -18.90 35.04 -9.83
CA ALA A 34 -19.67 36.12 -9.19
C ALA A 34 -19.05 36.65 -7.89
N HIS A 35 -18.35 35.81 -7.12
CA HIS A 35 -17.67 36.22 -5.88
C HIS A 35 -16.24 36.72 -6.11
N GLY A 36 -15.53 36.18 -7.09
CA GLY A 36 -14.24 36.71 -7.55
C GLY A 36 -14.39 38.08 -8.22
N SER A 37 -15.55 38.33 -8.82
CA SER A 37 -15.99 39.62 -9.36
C SER A 37 -16.78 40.45 -8.34
N ARG A 38 -16.44 40.43 -7.03
CA ARG A 38 -16.98 41.42 -6.09
C ARG A 38 -16.78 42.79 -6.73
N PHE A 39 -17.89 43.39 -7.17
CA PHE A 39 -17.94 44.77 -7.59
C PHE A 39 -17.17 45.55 -6.53
N LYS A 40 -16.09 46.22 -6.93
CA LYS A 40 -15.22 46.92 -5.96
C LYS A 40 -15.99 48.05 -5.24
N ALA A 41 -17.19 48.39 -5.73
CA ALA A 41 -18.11 49.37 -5.20
C ALA A 41 -19.46 48.72 -4.78
N GLU A 42 -20.15 49.34 -3.81
CA GLU A 42 -21.51 48.97 -3.39
C GLU A 42 -22.56 49.11 -4.52
N THR A 43 -22.25 49.94 -5.54
CA THR A 43 -23.02 50.08 -6.78
C THR A 43 -22.11 49.84 -7.99
N PRO A 44 -22.28 48.72 -8.70
CA PRO A 44 -21.53 48.40 -9.91
C PRO A 44 -21.70 49.45 -11.02
N SER A 45 -20.67 49.66 -11.84
CA SER A 45 -20.86 50.36 -13.12
C SER A 45 -21.55 49.46 -14.16
N THR A 46 -22.16 50.06 -15.17
CA THR A 46 -22.74 49.32 -16.32
C THR A 46 -21.68 48.47 -17.03
N ASP A 47 -20.44 48.94 -17.10
CA ASP A 47 -19.33 48.22 -17.74
C ASP A 47 -18.89 47.01 -16.91
N GLU A 48 -18.86 47.13 -15.58
CA GLU A 48 -18.57 46.00 -14.69
C GLU A 48 -19.66 44.93 -14.78
N ILE A 49 -20.93 45.34 -14.86
CA ILE A 49 -22.06 44.41 -15.08
C ILE A 49 -21.92 43.73 -16.44
N SER A 50 -21.56 44.47 -17.49
CA SER A 50 -21.38 43.96 -18.84
C SER A 50 -20.25 42.92 -18.92
N ASP A 51 -19.10 43.19 -18.30
CA ASP A 51 -17.95 42.26 -18.26
C ASP A 51 -18.27 40.97 -17.50
N VAL A 52 -18.96 41.06 -16.35
CA VAL A 52 -19.41 39.88 -15.60
C VAL A 52 -20.41 39.07 -16.41
N ASN A 53 -21.37 39.73 -17.07
CA ASN A 53 -22.33 39.05 -17.95
C ASN A 53 -21.64 38.35 -19.11
N LYS A 54 -20.62 38.98 -19.72
CA LYS A 54 -19.83 38.37 -20.79
C LYS A 54 -19.15 37.08 -20.30
N LYS A 55 -18.47 37.14 -19.15
CA LYS A 55 -17.81 35.97 -18.55
C LYS A 55 -18.79 34.87 -18.14
N LEU A 56 -19.97 35.25 -17.63
CA LEU A 56 -21.04 34.30 -17.31
C LEU A 56 -21.53 33.58 -18.57
N MET A 57 -21.78 34.32 -19.65
CA MET A 57 -22.22 33.75 -20.93
C MET A 57 -21.15 32.83 -21.52
N ALA A 58 -19.87 33.21 -21.48
CA ALA A 58 -18.77 32.35 -21.93
C ALA A 58 -18.70 31.04 -21.12
N ILE A 59 -18.76 31.11 -19.79
CA ILE A 59 -18.70 29.93 -18.92
C ILE A 59 -19.93 29.01 -19.11
N LEU A 60 -21.13 29.57 -19.29
CA LEU A 60 -22.32 28.80 -19.65
C LEU A 60 -22.21 28.19 -21.06
N GLY A 61 -21.67 28.95 -22.01
CA GLY A 61 -21.36 28.52 -23.37
C GLY A 61 -20.41 27.33 -23.38
N ILE A 62 -19.33 27.38 -22.60
CA ILE A 62 -18.39 26.24 -22.42
C ILE A 62 -19.14 25.00 -21.92
N GLY A 63 -20.02 25.15 -20.92
CA GLY A 63 -20.86 24.05 -20.43
C GLY A 63 -21.78 23.47 -21.52
N LEU A 64 -22.40 24.34 -22.34
CA LEU A 64 -23.23 23.94 -23.48
C LEU A 64 -22.41 23.22 -24.56
N GLY A 65 -21.23 23.74 -24.90
CA GLY A 65 -20.30 23.14 -25.87
C GLY A 65 -19.90 21.73 -25.46
N ARG A 66 -19.68 21.50 -24.15
CA ARG A 66 -19.43 20.15 -23.61
C ARG A 66 -20.62 19.21 -23.75
N LEU A 67 -21.86 19.70 -23.73
CA LEU A 67 -23.06 18.86 -23.74
C LEU A 67 -23.63 18.59 -25.15
N LYS A 68 -23.48 19.54 -26.08
CA LYS A 68 -24.14 19.57 -27.39
C LYS A 68 -23.92 18.32 -28.25
N TRP A 69 -22.79 17.63 -28.07
CA TRP A 69 -22.39 16.47 -28.85
C TRP A 69 -22.18 15.21 -28.02
N VAL A 70 -22.65 15.19 -26.78
CA VAL A 70 -22.51 14.03 -25.90
C VAL A 70 -23.39 12.90 -26.39
N ASP A 71 -22.79 11.71 -26.53
CA ASP A 71 -23.51 10.48 -26.78
C ASP A 71 -24.00 9.87 -25.44
N PRO A 72 -25.32 9.76 -25.20
CA PRO A 72 -25.86 9.12 -24.01
C PRO A 72 -25.89 7.59 -24.10
N ALA A 73 -25.32 6.98 -25.15
CA ALA A 73 -25.27 5.53 -25.30
C ALA A 73 -24.82 4.82 -24.00
N PRO A 74 -25.42 3.65 -23.70
CA PRO A 74 -25.06 2.89 -22.51
C PRO A 74 -23.59 2.50 -22.55
N VAL A 75 -22.92 2.69 -21.42
CA VAL A 75 -21.51 2.35 -21.29
C VAL A 75 -21.35 0.85 -21.29
N THR A 76 -20.37 0.37 -22.03
CA THR A 76 -20.00 -1.05 -22.01
C THR A 76 -19.70 -1.48 -20.58
N SER A 77 -20.40 -2.51 -20.12
CA SER A 77 -20.17 -3.12 -18.83
C SER A 77 -19.20 -4.28 -18.94
N VAL A 78 -18.29 -4.40 -17.99
CA VAL A 78 -17.39 -5.55 -17.88
C VAL A 78 -17.95 -6.50 -16.82
N GLN A 79 -18.05 -7.78 -17.16
CA GLN A 79 -18.41 -8.81 -16.19
C GLN A 79 -17.29 -8.99 -15.17
N ILE A 80 -17.67 -9.07 -13.90
CA ILE A 80 -16.76 -9.21 -12.78
C ILE A 80 -16.76 -10.66 -12.31
N ILE A 81 -15.58 -11.25 -12.23
CA ILE A 81 -15.34 -12.51 -11.55
C ILE A 81 -15.37 -12.23 -10.06
N GLN A 82 -16.42 -12.72 -9.40
CA GLN A 82 -16.68 -12.50 -7.97
C GLN A 82 -15.83 -13.41 -7.07
N LYS A 83 -14.52 -13.37 -7.30
CA LYS A 83 -13.48 -14.14 -6.60
C LYS A 83 -12.25 -13.26 -6.38
N ALA A 84 -11.56 -13.44 -5.27
CA ALA A 84 -10.31 -12.75 -4.98
C ALA A 84 -9.11 -13.70 -5.02
N LEU A 85 -7.96 -13.17 -5.42
CA LEU A 85 -6.67 -13.80 -5.19
C LEU A 85 -5.94 -13.05 -4.07
N ILE A 86 -5.39 -13.79 -3.12
CA ILE A 86 -4.55 -13.23 -2.05
C ILE A 86 -3.19 -13.91 -2.09
N VAL A 87 -2.13 -13.10 -2.16
CA VAL A 87 -0.75 -13.58 -2.28
C VAL A 87 -0.02 -13.33 -0.97
N GLY A 88 0.20 -14.39 -0.19
CA GLY A 88 0.87 -14.39 1.11
C GLY A 88 -0.07 -14.85 2.24
N GLY A 89 0.29 -15.94 2.91
CA GLY A 89 -0.45 -16.60 3.97
C GLY A 89 -0.09 -16.13 5.39
N GLY A 90 0.47 -14.93 5.53
CA GLY A 90 0.69 -14.28 6.83
C GLY A 90 -0.61 -13.80 7.48
N ILE A 91 -0.53 -13.21 8.68
CA ILE A 91 -1.71 -12.68 9.38
C ILE A 91 -2.53 -11.69 8.53
N ALA A 92 -1.86 -10.80 7.77
CA ALA A 92 -2.54 -9.84 6.92
C ALA A 92 -3.30 -10.52 5.76
N GLY A 93 -2.70 -11.51 5.10
CA GLY A 93 -3.34 -12.24 4.01
C GLY A 93 -4.48 -13.14 4.50
N MET A 94 -4.31 -13.82 5.64
CA MET A 94 -5.37 -14.63 6.24
C MET A 94 -6.57 -13.78 6.69
N ILE A 95 -6.33 -12.62 7.32
CA ILE A 95 -7.40 -11.69 7.68
C ILE A 95 -8.09 -11.13 6.43
N SER A 96 -7.32 -10.84 5.37
CA SER A 96 -7.91 -10.40 4.11
C SER A 96 -8.79 -11.48 3.47
N ALA A 97 -8.35 -12.74 3.54
CA ALA A 97 -9.10 -13.89 3.03
C ALA A 97 -10.42 -14.06 3.76
N LEU A 98 -10.38 -14.05 5.09
CA LEU A 98 -11.58 -14.10 5.92
C LEU A 98 -12.49 -12.90 5.66
N GLY A 99 -11.93 -11.68 5.60
CA GLY A 99 -12.67 -10.45 5.36
C GLY A 99 -13.48 -10.49 4.06
N ILE A 100 -12.95 -11.09 2.99
CA ILE A 100 -13.67 -11.27 1.72
C ILE A 100 -14.63 -12.45 1.77
N ALA A 101 -14.18 -13.59 2.32
CA ALA A 101 -14.93 -14.83 2.30
C ALA A 101 -16.16 -14.82 3.23
N ASP A 102 -16.06 -14.16 4.39
CA ASP A 102 -17.18 -13.95 5.31
C ASP A 102 -18.29 -13.09 4.67
N HIS A 103 -17.97 -12.31 3.63
CA HIS A 103 -18.94 -11.56 2.83
C HIS A 103 -19.50 -12.35 1.62
N GLY A 104 -19.20 -13.65 1.51
CA GLY A 104 -19.79 -14.56 0.53
C GLY A 104 -19.02 -14.70 -0.78
N PHE A 105 -17.81 -14.17 -0.88
CA PHE A 105 -16.99 -14.25 -2.10
C PHE A 105 -15.91 -15.34 -2.00
N GLN A 106 -15.60 -15.98 -3.12
CA GLN A 106 -14.55 -17.00 -3.15
C GLN A 106 -13.16 -16.36 -3.06
N VAL A 107 -12.21 -17.07 -2.44
CA VAL A 107 -10.83 -16.62 -2.29
C VAL A 107 -9.86 -17.75 -2.60
N ASP A 108 -8.88 -17.51 -3.48
CA ASP A 108 -7.65 -18.30 -3.55
C ASP A 108 -6.58 -17.62 -2.69
N LEU A 109 -6.09 -18.30 -1.65
CA LEU A 109 -4.98 -17.84 -0.80
C LEU A 109 -3.71 -18.60 -1.15
N VAL A 110 -2.71 -17.92 -1.70
CA VAL A 110 -1.44 -18.49 -2.14
C VAL A 110 -0.35 -18.23 -1.11
N GLU A 111 0.33 -19.27 -0.67
CA GLU A 111 1.46 -19.20 0.27
C GLU A 111 2.64 -20.01 -0.27
N LYS A 112 3.83 -19.38 -0.28
CA LYS A 112 5.06 -19.97 -0.84
C LYS A 112 5.66 -21.06 0.03
N GLU A 113 5.40 -20.99 1.34
CA GLU A 113 5.80 -21.99 2.31
C GLU A 113 4.76 -23.10 2.44
N GLU A 114 5.15 -24.23 3.03
CA GLU A 114 4.24 -25.37 3.26
C GLU A 114 3.18 -25.10 4.34
N VAL A 115 3.34 -24.00 5.11
CA VAL A 115 2.48 -23.65 6.23
C VAL A 115 2.15 -22.16 6.21
N LEU A 116 0.91 -21.83 6.60
CA LEU A 116 0.47 -20.45 6.83
C LEU A 116 1.15 -19.85 8.08
N GLY A 117 0.99 -18.54 8.25
CA GLY A 117 1.30 -17.82 9.49
C GLY A 117 2.35 -16.73 9.37
N GLY A 118 3.24 -16.83 8.37
CA GLY A 118 4.29 -15.84 8.12
C GLY A 118 5.10 -15.52 9.39
N ASN A 119 5.23 -14.25 9.73
CA ASN A 119 6.02 -13.83 10.90
C ASN A 119 5.46 -14.26 12.26
N LEU A 120 4.18 -14.64 12.34
CA LEU A 120 3.62 -15.18 13.59
C LEU A 120 4.12 -16.60 13.92
N ASN A 121 4.77 -17.28 12.98
CA ASN A 121 5.33 -18.62 13.22
C ASN A 121 6.52 -18.60 14.19
N TRP A 122 7.33 -17.55 14.15
CA TRP A 122 8.51 -17.40 15.02
C TRP A 122 8.31 -16.37 16.15
N LEU A 123 7.42 -15.39 15.96
CA LEU A 123 7.08 -14.41 16.98
C LEU A 123 6.27 -15.10 18.09
N GLN A 124 6.65 -14.91 19.35
CA GLN A 124 6.06 -15.62 20.51
C GLN A 124 5.05 -14.75 21.26
N ARG A 125 5.36 -13.46 21.43
CA ARG A 125 4.60 -12.54 22.28
C ARG A 125 4.46 -11.16 21.67
N THR A 126 3.35 -10.49 21.98
CA THR A 126 3.14 -9.07 21.73
C THR A 126 3.73 -8.22 22.86
N LEU A 127 3.77 -6.89 22.69
CA LEU A 127 4.28 -5.97 23.72
C LEU A 127 3.42 -6.00 25.00
N GLU A 128 2.12 -6.24 24.85
CA GLU A 128 1.14 -6.41 25.93
C GLU A 128 1.31 -7.74 26.70
N GLY A 129 2.21 -8.62 26.26
CA GLY A 129 2.46 -9.93 26.86
C GLY A 129 1.57 -11.07 26.33
N ASN A 130 0.66 -10.79 25.39
CA ASN A 130 -0.22 -11.79 24.81
C ASN A 130 0.55 -12.78 23.92
N LEU A 131 0.16 -14.05 23.95
CA LEU A 131 0.74 -15.09 23.09
C LEU A 131 0.21 -14.97 21.66
N THR A 132 1.10 -14.76 20.70
CA THR A 132 0.78 -14.66 19.26
C THR A 132 0.33 -16.00 18.66
N LYS A 133 0.77 -17.12 19.24
CA LYS A 133 0.38 -18.47 18.82
C LYS A 133 -1.12 -18.71 18.89
N THR A 134 -1.81 -18.09 19.85
CA THR A 134 -3.27 -18.21 19.96
C THR A 134 -3.95 -17.54 18.77
N LEU A 135 -3.59 -16.28 18.50
CA LEU A 135 -4.07 -15.54 17.34
C LEU A 135 -3.82 -16.30 16.02
N LEU A 136 -2.60 -16.84 15.86
CA LEU A 136 -2.22 -17.61 14.69
C LEU A 136 -3.11 -18.86 14.53
N LYS A 137 -3.20 -19.70 15.57
CA LYS A 137 -3.97 -20.96 15.52
C LYS A 137 -5.44 -20.71 15.23
N GLU A 138 -6.04 -19.74 15.91
CA GLU A 138 -7.45 -19.40 15.71
C GLU A 138 -7.71 -18.90 14.28
N THR A 139 -6.81 -18.06 13.75
CA THR A 139 -6.95 -17.52 12.39
C THR A 139 -6.75 -18.60 11.34
N MET A 140 -5.72 -19.45 11.46
CA MET A 140 -5.50 -20.59 10.56
C MET A 140 -6.70 -21.53 10.56
N LEU A 141 -7.24 -21.87 11.74
CA LEU A 141 -8.39 -22.76 11.85
C LEU A 141 -9.63 -22.18 11.14
N LYS A 142 -9.85 -20.87 11.23
CA LYS A 142 -10.94 -20.19 10.52
C LYS A 142 -10.72 -20.27 9.01
N VAL A 143 -9.52 -19.98 8.52
CA VAL A 143 -9.17 -20.01 7.10
C VAL A 143 -9.34 -21.42 6.52
N GLU A 144 -8.75 -22.44 7.16
CA GLU A 144 -8.76 -23.82 6.69
C GLU A 144 -10.17 -24.44 6.67
N ARG A 145 -11.05 -24.01 7.57
CA ARG A 145 -12.44 -24.49 7.65
C ARG A 145 -13.42 -23.67 6.80
N HIS A 146 -12.99 -22.54 6.26
CA HIS A 146 -13.91 -21.66 5.54
C HIS A 146 -14.24 -22.25 4.16
N PRO A 147 -15.53 -22.51 3.82
CA PRO A 147 -15.90 -23.21 2.59
C PRO A 147 -15.59 -22.43 1.31
N LEU A 148 -15.39 -21.11 1.41
CA LEU A 148 -15.10 -20.23 0.28
C LEU A 148 -13.61 -19.87 0.16
N ILE A 149 -12.73 -20.35 1.05
CA ILE A 149 -11.29 -20.11 0.95
C ILE A 149 -10.60 -21.39 0.49
N ARG A 150 -9.90 -21.28 -0.64
CA ARG A 150 -9.02 -22.33 -1.15
C ARG A 150 -7.57 -21.93 -0.88
N VAL A 151 -6.89 -22.72 -0.06
CA VAL A 151 -5.48 -22.48 0.29
C VAL A 151 -4.56 -23.26 -0.65
N HIS A 152 -3.55 -22.57 -1.18
CA HIS A 152 -2.49 -23.12 -2.04
C HIS A 152 -1.15 -22.89 -1.35
N THR A 153 -0.73 -23.81 -0.46
CA THR A 153 0.60 -23.80 0.16
C THR A 153 1.67 -24.33 -0.79
N GLY A 154 2.95 -24.08 -0.50
CA GLY A 154 4.06 -24.50 -1.35
C GLY A 154 3.99 -23.91 -2.77
N SER A 155 3.27 -22.80 -2.94
CA SER A 155 2.86 -22.26 -4.23
C SER A 155 3.21 -20.78 -4.38
N SER A 156 3.59 -20.38 -5.59
CA SER A 156 3.93 -18.99 -5.92
C SER A 156 3.24 -18.54 -7.21
N VAL A 157 3.04 -17.24 -7.36
CA VAL A 157 2.54 -16.67 -8.62
C VAL A 157 3.70 -16.58 -9.61
N ALA A 158 3.52 -17.16 -10.78
CA ALA A 158 4.49 -17.11 -11.88
C ALA A 158 4.21 -15.95 -12.85
N GLY A 159 2.93 -15.60 -13.00
CA GLY A 159 2.51 -14.51 -13.88
C GLY A 159 1.03 -14.21 -13.74
N SER A 160 0.64 -12.99 -14.07
CA SER A 160 -0.76 -12.60 -14.11
C SER A 160 -1.00 -11.72 -15.33
N TYR A 161 -2.16 -11.89 -15.94
CA TYR A 161 -2.64 -11.01 -17.01
C TYR A 161 -4.12 -10.72 -16.80
N GLY A 162 -4.64 -9.77 -17.57
CA GLY A 162 -6.00 -9.28 -17.40
C GLY A 162 -6.06 -8.03 -16.53
N GLN A 163 -7.24 -7.78 -15.98
CA GLN A 163 -7.63 -6.46 -15.49
C GLN A 163 -8.59 -6.52 -14.32
N VAL A 164 -8.89 -5.36 -13.73
CA VAL A 164 -9.92 -5.24 -12.70
C VAL A 164 -11.21 -5.96 -13.13
N GLY A 165 -11.69 -6.83 -12.26
CA GLY A 165 -12.85 -7.67 -12.51
C GLY A 165 -12.57 -8.96 -13.28
N ARG A 166 -11.45 -9.09 -13.98
CA ARG A 166 -11.12 -10.29 -14.75
C ARG A 166 -9.60 -10.44 -14.97
N PHE A 167 -8.95 -11.03 -13.99
CA PHE A 167 -7.57 -11.46 -14.02
C PHE A 167 -7.48 -12.97 -14.22
N TYR A 168 -6.39 -13.39 -14.84
CA TYR A 168 -5.95 -14.76 -14.93
C TYR A 168 -4.55 -14.83 -14.35
N THR A 169 -4.37 -15.61 -13.29
CA THR A 169 -3.08 -15.74 -12.61
C THR A 169 -2.63 -17.18 -12.63
N THR A 170 -1.40 -17.40 -13.08
CA THR A 170 -0.74 -18.69 -13.07
C THR A 170 -0.04 -18.88 -11.72
N ILE A 171 -0.46 -19.93 -11.01
CA ILE A 171 0.12 -20.37 -9.74
C ILE A 171 0.96 -21.62 -10.02
N GLU A 172 2.22 -21.59 -9.62
CA GLU A 172 3.12 -22.74 -9.66
C GLU A 172 3.26 -23.34 -8.27
N HIS A 173 3.03 -24.64 -8.16
CA HIS A 173 3.30 -25.40 -6.94
C HIS A 173 4.69 -26.03 -7.07
N LYS A 174 5.52 -25.94 -6.01
CA LYS A 174 6.86 -26.56 -5.98
C LYS A 174 6.77 -28.03 -6.40
N GLY A 175 7.38 -28.37 -7.54
CA GLY A 175 7.47 -29.73 -8.08
C GLY A 175 6.19 -30.32 -8.69
N LYS A 176 5.19 -29.51 -9.07
CA LYS A 176 3.96 -29.96 -9.75
C LYS A 176 3.58 -29.05 -10.93
N ASP A 177 2.52 -29.41 -11.64
CA ASP A 177 1.96 -28.64 -12.74
C ASP A 177 1.44 -27.27 -12.30
N ALA A 178 1.53 -26.28 -13.20
CA ALA A 178 0.99 -24.95 -13.01
C ALA A 178 -0.55 -24.93 -13.12
N LEU A 179 -1.20 -24.10 -12.31
CA LEU A 179 -2.64 -23.89 -12.30
C LEU A 179 -2.97 -22.43 -12.62
N THR A 180 -3.79 -22.20 -13.64
CA THR A 180 -4.36 -20.86 -13.88
C THR A 180 -5.66 -20.70 -13.08
N VAL A 181 -5.74 -19.63 -12.28
CA VAL A 181 -6.95 -19.23 -11.56
C VAL A 181 -7.50 -17.92 -12.11
N GLU A 182 -8.81 -17.80 -12.16
CA GLU A 182 -9.49 -16.56 -12.54
C GLU A 182 -10.02 -15.84 -11.30
N HIS A 183 -9.86 -14.52 -11.25
CA HIS A 183 -10.34 -13.70 -10.13
C HIS A 183 -10.59 -12.26 -10.59
N GLY A 184 -11.35 -11.50 -9.80
CA GLY A 184 -11.67 -10.11 -10.10
C GLY A 184 -10.73 -9.10 -9.46
N VAL A 185 -10.05 -9.47 -8.38
CA VAL A 185 -9.17 -8.58 -7.60
C VAL A 185 -8.03 -9.36 -6.96
N THR A 186 -6.89 -8.70 -6.79
CA THR A 186 -5.71 -9.23 -6.08
C THR A 186 -5.43 -8.42 -4.83
N ILE A 187 -5.11 -9.09 -3.71
CA ILE A 187 -4.48 -8.47 -2.54
C ILE A 187 -3.09 -9.07 -2.34
N LEU A 188 -2.07 -8.21 -2.32
CA LEU A 188 -0.70 -8.58 -2.01
C LEU A 188 -0.42 -8.46 -0.51
N ALA A 189 -0.03 -9.57 0.10
CA ALA A 189 0.23 -9.72 1.53
C ALA A 189 1.49 -10.58 1.79
N THR A 190 2.47 -10.47 0.89
CA THR A 190 3.75 -11.21 0.89
C THR A 190 4.59 -11.02 2.17
N GLY A 191 4.31 -9.98 2.95
CA GLY A 191 4.96 -9.68 4.21
C GLY A 191 6.31 -8.99 4.04
N GLY A 192 7.15 -9.14 5.06
CA GLY A 192 8.50 -8.59 5.13
C GLY A 192 9.36 -9.43 6.07
N THR A 193 10.67 -9.30 5.94
CA THR A 193 11.66 -10.08 6.69
C THR A 193 12.59 -9.17 7.48
N GLU A 194 13.26 -9.74 8.49
CA GLU A 194 14.34 -9.04 9.18
C GLU A 194 15.44 -8.67 8.18
N ALA A 195 15.95 -7.45 8.27
CA ALA A 195 17.07 -7.02 7.44
C ALA A 195 18.37 -7.73 7.87
N THR A 196 19.14 -8.19 6.89
CA THR A 196 20.48 -8.73 7.13
C THR A 196 21.43 -7.61 7.56
N THR A 197 22.40 -7.94 8.41
CA THR A 197 23.43 -7.00 8.89
C THR A 197 24.80 -7.66 8.92
N THR A 198 25.84 -6.84 8.79
CA THR A 198 27.24 -7.18 9.12
C THR A 198 27.83 -6.17 10.13
N SER A 199 27.00 -5.23 10.60
CA SER A 199 27.39 -4.17 11.50
C SER A 199 27.62 -4.70 12.92
N TYR A 200 28.37 -3.92 13.71
CA TYR A 200 28.59 -4.20 15.13
C TYR A 200 29.18 -5.59 15.44
N GLY A 201 29.94 -6.17 14.49
CA GLY A 201 30.54 -7.50 14.67
C GLY A 201 29.53 -8.65 14.60
N TYR A 202 28.35 -8.44 14.01
CA TYR A 202 27.40 -9.54 13.81
C TYR A 202 28.04 -10.71 13.06
N GLY A 203 27.88 -11.92 13.61
CA GLY A 203 28.47 -13.15 13.10
C GLY A 203 29.89 -13.46 13.59
N THR A 204 30.56 -12.55 14.31
CA THR A 204 31.91 -12.81 14.87
C THR A 204 31.87 -13.47 16.25
N ASP A 205 30.83 -13.19 17.04
CA ASP A 205 30.62 -13.76 18.38
C ASP A 205 29.17 -14.23 18.56
N LYS A 206 28.96 -15.31 19.33
CA LYS A 206 27.63 -15.88 19.62
C LYS A 206 26.78 -15.01 20.55
N ALA A 207 27.39 -14.10 21.28
CA ALA A 207 26.71 -13.13 22.15
C ALA A 207 26.12 -11.95 21.37
N ILE A 208 26.48 -11.77 20.10
CA ILE A 208 25.94 -10.72 19.24
C ILE A 208 24.84 -11.34 18.36
N ILE A 209 23.58 -10.98 18.65
CA ILE A 209 22.41 -11.57 18.00
C ILE A 209 21.44 -10.50 17.52
N THR A 210 20.55 -10.83 16.59
CA THR A 210 19.46 -9.93 16.19
C THR A 210 18.28 -9.96 17.16
N GLN A 211 17.40 -8.96 17.09
CA GLN A 211 16.14 -8.98 17.84
C GLN A 211 15.26 -10.19 17.50
N LYS A 212 15.24 -10.63 16.24
CA LYS A 212 14.50 -11.83 15.84
C LYS A 212 15.12 -13.09 16.45
N GLU A 213 16.44 -13.22 16.43
CA GLU A 213 17.13 -14.36 17.04
C GLU A 213 16.90 -14.41 18.55
N LEU A 214 16.87 -13.26 19.22
CA LEU A 214 16.50 -13.17 20.63
C LEU A 214 15.10 -13.73 20.87
N GLU A 215 14.11 -13.31 20.08
CA GLU A 215 12.73 -13.82 20.16
C GLU A 215 12.68 -15.34 20.02
N GLN A 216 13.38 -15.89 19.02
CA GLN A 216 13.42 -17.32 18.74
C GLN A 216 14.09 -18.08 19.90
N LYS A 217 15.25 -17.63 20.36
CA LYS A 217 16.00 -18.26 21.46
C LYS A 217 15.24 -18.24 22.78
N LEU A 218 14.48 -17.17 23.05
CA LEU A 218 13.58 -17.09 24.21
C LEU A 218 12.38 -18.04 24.05
N GLY A 219 11.82 -18.15 22.84
CA GLY A 219 10.72 -19.06 22.53
C GLY A 219 11.09 -20.54 22.68
N ASP A 220 12.25 -20.92 22.16
CA ASP A 220 12.77 -22.30 22.20
C ASP A 220 13.49 -22.63 23.51
N LYS A 221 13.57 -21.66 24.44
CA LYS A 221 14.23 -21.78 25.76
C LYS A 221 15.73 -22.13 25.67
N THR A 222 16.37 -21.82 24.55
CA THR A 222 17.81 -22.02 24.35
C THR A 222 18.63 -20.91 25.02
N LEU A 223 18.05 -19.72 25.18
CA LEU A 223 18.57 -18.65 26.02
C LEU A 223 17.80 -18.59 27.33
N LYS A 224 18.49 -18.67 28.47
CA LYS A 224 17.90 -18.55 29.81
C LYS A 224 18.18 -17.15 30.38
N PRO A 225 17.17 -16.32 30.65
CA PRO A 225 17.40 -14.97 31.18
C PRO A 225 18.15 -14.93 32.52
N ASN A 226 17.98 -15.97 33.35
CA ASN A 226 18.54 -16.03 34.71
C ASN A 226 20.07 -16.14 34.77
N ILE A 227 20.73 -16.46 33.65
CA ILE A 227 22.19 -16.54 33.59
C ILE A 227 22.83 -15.26 33.02
N LEU A 228 22.02 -14.31 32.56
CA LEU A 228 22.49 -13.05 32.00
C LEU A 228 22.59 -12.01 33.12
N GLY A 229 23.78 -11.41 33.26
CA GLY A 229 24.04 -10.26 34.11
C GLY A 229 23.80 -8.94 33.37
N SER A 230 24.20 -8.83 32.09
CA SER A 230 24.05 -7.59 31.31
C SER A 230 23.62 -7.81 29.86
N VAL A 231 22.71 -6.96 29.39
CA VAL A 231 22.19 -6.97 28.01
C VAL A 231 22.22 -5.56 27.43
N VAL A 232 22.81 -5.41 26.25
CA VAL A 232 22.83 -4.14 25.51
C VAL A 232 22.03 -4.30 24.22
N MET A 233 21.03 -3.45 24.01
CA MET A 233 20.23 -3.43 22.79
C MET A 233 20.54 -2.19 21.98
N ILE A 234 20.98 -2.36 20.73
CA ILE A 234 21.33 -1.25 19.84
C ILE A 234 20.18 -1.04 18.84
N GLN A 235 19.55 0.13 18.89
CA GLN A 235 18.47 0.50 17.98
C GLN A 235 18.99 0.98 16.63
N CYS A 236 18.11 1.00 15.62
CA CYS A 236 18.37 1.56 14.29
C CYS A 236 19.63 0.99 13.62
N VAL A 237 19.94 -0.30 13.82
CA VAL A 237 21.08 -0.95 13.16
C VAL A 237 20.78 -1.01 11.65
N ASP A 238 21.67 -0.41 10.87
CA ASP A 238 21.57 -0.29 9.41
C ASP A 238 20.24 0.32 8.91
N SER A 239 19.56 1.13 9.74
CA SER A 239 18.27 1.75 9.40
C SER A 239 18.26 3.24 9.75
N ARG A 240 17.43 4.03 9.06
CA ARG A 240 17.38 5.50 9.14
C ARG A 240 18.70 6.17 8.71
N GLU A 241 19.41 5.51 7.81
CA GLU A 241 20.64 5.94 7.13
C GLU A 241 20.71 5.25 5.77
N GLU A 242 21.35 5.87 4.77
CA GLU A 242 21.53 5.23 3.46
C GLU A 242 22.30 3.90 3.58
N PRO A 243 21.90 2.84 2.83
CA PRO A 243 20.87 2.83 1.78
C PRO A 243 19.43 2.59 2.28
N ARG A 244 19.20 2.43 3.60
CA ARG A 244 17.90 2.14 4.19
C ARG A 244 17.43 3.29 5.08
N ASN A 245 16.97 4.37 4.44
CA ASN A 245 16.68 5.63 5.12
C ASN A 245 15.22 5.79 5.59
N TYR A 246 14.69 4.75 6.24
CA TYR A 246 13.37 4.77 6.86
C TYR A 246 13.37 4.12 8.24
N CYS A 247 12.32 4.39 9.02
CA CYS A 247 12.10 3.75 10.30
C CYS A 247 11.29 2.45 10.10
N SER A 248 11.76 1.32 10.63
CA SER A 248 10.98 0.08 10.58
C SER A 248 9.83 -0.01 11.58
N ARG A 249 9.61 1.04 12.40
CA ARG A 249 8.47 1.26 13.31
C ARG A 249 8.22 0.22 14.42
N ILE A 250 8.83 -0.95 14.35
CA ILE A 250 8.64 -2.06 15.29
C ILE A 250 9.83 -2.27 16.24
N CYS A 251 11.03 -1.79 15.88
CA CYS A 251 12.28 -2.11 16.59
C CYS A 251 12.28 -1.61 18.05
N CYS A 252 11.83 -0.39 18.28
CA CYS A 252 11.77 0.20 19.63
C CYS A 252 10.76 -0.55 20.51
N ALA A 253 9.56 -0.82 19.97
CA ALA A 253 8.55 -1.61 20.68
C ALA A 253 9.02 -3.05 20.95
N GLY A 254 9.72 -3.66 19.98
CA GLY A 254 10.36 -4.97 20.14
C GLY A 254 11.40 -4.99 21.26
N ALA A 255 12.27 -3.97 21.30
CA ALA A 255 13.26 -3.82 22.37
C ALA A 255 12.62 -3.69 23.75
N LEU A 256 11.56 -2.88 23.87
CA LEU A 256 10.83 -2.73 25.14
C LEU A 256 10.15 -4.02 25.57
N LYS A 257 9.53 -4.74 24.62
CA LYS A 257 8.95 -6.06 24.88
C LYS A 257 9.99 -7.01 25.45
N HIS A 258 11.15 -7.11 24.81
CA HIS A 258 12.23 -7.98 25.28
C HIS A 258 12.80 -7.53 26.62
N ALA A 259 13.03 -6.23 26.81
CA ALA A 259 13.58 -5.71 28.05
C ALA A 259 12.66 -5.95 29.25
N LEU A 260 11.36 -5.70 29.10
CA LEU A 260 10.36 -5.97 30.14
C LEU A 260 10.29 -7.46 30.45
N TYR A 261 10.23 -8.32 29.44
CA TYR A 261 10.22 -9.77 29.64
C TYR A 261 11.48 -10.27 30.36
N LEU A 262 12.66 -9.77 29.98
CA LEU A 262 13.91 -10.13 30.66
C LEU A 262 13.91 -9.69 32.13
N LYS A 263 13.39 -8.48 32.43
CA LYS A 263 13.23 -7.98 33.80
C LYS A 263 12.22 -8.78 34.63
N GLU A 264 11.15 -9.28 34.01
CA GLU A 264 10.21 -10.18 34.67
C GLU A 264 10.85 -11.51 35.09
N GLN A 265 11.77 -12.04 34.27
CA GLN A 265 12.46 -13.31 34.54
C GLN A 265 13.67 -13.15 35.47
N ASN A 266 14.39 -12.04 35.35
CA ASN A 266 15.55 -11.69 36.17
C ASN A 266 15.55 -10.18 36.49
N PRO A 267 15.01 -9.75 37.64
CA PRO A 267 14.93 -8.33 38.00
C PRO A 267 16.29 -7.62 38.07
N GLU A 268 17.34 -8.36 38.43
CA GLU A 268 18.70 -7.82 38.63
C GLU A 268 19.49 -7.61 37.34
N ILE A 269 19.00 -8.11 36.19
CA ILE A 269 19.69 -7.97 34.91
C ILE A 269 19.89 -6.49 34.53
N ALA A 270 21.11 -6.09 34.20
CA ALA A 270 21.39 -4.74 33.74
C ALA A 270 21.06 -4.62 32.25
N ILE A 271 20.04 -3.83 31.89
CA ILE A 271 19.64 -3.64 30.49
C ILE A 271 19.90 -2.21 30.04
N TYR A 272 20.64 -2.07 28.95
CA TYR A 272 20.95 -0.81 28.32
C TYR A 272 20.36 -0.77 26.90
N ILE A 273 19.57 0.25 26.58
CA ILE A 273 19.05 0.47 25.24
C ILE A 273 19.73 1.70 24.65
N LEU A 274 20.57 1.48 23.63
CA LEU A 274 21.24 2.55 22.88
C LEU A 274 20.35 2.97 21.72
N TYR A 275 19.96 4.24 21.65
CA TYR A 275 18.95 4.71 20.69
C TYR A 275 19.25 6.09 20.12
N ARG A 276 18.63 6.43 18.98
CA ARG A 276 18.58 7.82 18.47
C ARG A 276 17.33 8.52 19.01
N ASP A 277 16.18 7.95 18.67
CA ASP A 277 14.86 8.34 19.15
C ASP A 277 14.11 7.07 19.58
N ILE A 278 13.37 7.12 20.69
CA ILE A 278 12.45 6.04 21.07
C ILE A 278 11.11 6.32 20.40
N MET A 279 10.75 5.48 19.43
CA MET A 279 9.54 5.64 18.62
C MET A 279 8.33 4.92 19.24
N THR A 280 7.97 5.28 20.48
CA THR A 280 6.80 4.73 21.21
C THR A 280 5.57 5.63 21.11
N TYR A 281 5.01 5.74 19.91
CA TYR A 281 3.83 6.58 19.67
C TYR A 281 2.53 5.99 20.25
N GLY A 282 1.59 6.87 20.57
CA GLY A 282 0.27 6.51 21.09
C GLY A 282 0.35 5.79 22.44
N PHE A 283 -0.38 4.68 22.58
CA PHE A 283 -0.44 3.92 23.83
C PHE A 283 0.87 3.19 24.16
N THR A 284 1.80 3.06 23.21
CA THR A 284 3.06 2.34 23.42
C THR A 284 4.02 3.08 24.39
N GLU A 285 3.85 4.39 24.56
CA GLU A 285 4.62 5.22 25.52
C GLU A 285 4.50 4.73 26.97
N THR A 286 3.37 4.09 27.30
CA THR A 286 3.16 3.52 28.63
C THR A 286 4.20 2.44 28.94
N TYR A 287 4.57 1.62 27.95
CA TYR A 287 5.57 0.57 28.12
C TYR A 287 6.99 1.13 28.23
N TYR A 288 7.29 2.24 27.55
CA TYR A 288 8.55 2.95 27.75
C TYR A 288 8.68 3.43 29.20
N THR A 289 7.61 4.02 29.74
CA THR A 289 7.55 4.44 31.16
C THR A 289 7.72 3.26 32.11
N GLN A 290 7.08 2.12 31.83
CA GLN A 290 7.23 0.89 32.62
C GLN A 290 8.67 0.37 32.59
N ALA A 291 9.30 0.33 31.41
CA ALA A 291 10.69 -0.13 31.27
C ALA A 291 11.65 0.75 32.07
N ARG A 292 11.47 2.07 32.04
CA ARG A 292 12.25 3.01 32.88
C ARG A 292 12.05 2.74 34.37
N LYS A 293 10.81 2.50 34.81
CA LYS A 293 10.51 2.14 36.21
C LYS A 293 11.12 0.80 36.62
N ALA A 294 11.25 -0.15 35.69
CA ALA A 294 11.91 -1.43 35.90
C ALA A 294 13.46 -1.33 35.90
N GLY A 295 14.02 -0.12 35.80
CA GLY A 295 15.46 0.10 35.84
C GLY A 295 16.19 -0.17 34.53
N VAL A 296 15.48 -0.20 33.39
CA VAL A 296 16.12 -0.22 32.07
C VAL A 296 16.74 1.16 31.81
N ILE A 297 18.02 1.17 31.42
CA ILE A 297 18.79 2.39 31.17
C ILE A 297 18.74 2.70 29.68
N PHE A 298 18.39 3.94 29.34
CA PHE A 298 18.26 4.40 27.96
C PHE A 298 19.36 5.43 27.70
N ILE A 299 20.21 5.18 26.70
CA ILE A 299 21.35 6.03 26.37
C ILE A 299 21.18 6.52 24.93
N PRO A 300 20.95 7.82 24.72
CA PRO A 300 20.87 8.37 23.38
C PRO A 300 22.26 8.44 22.74
N TYR A 301 22.36 8.11 21.45
CA TYR A 301 23.57 8.27 20.64
C TYR A 301 23.30 9.12 19.40
N HIS A 302 24.33 9.79 18.90
CA HIS A 302 24.28 10.57 17.68
C HIS A 302 24.82 9.77 16.49
N VAL A 303 24.33 10.03 15.27
CA VAL A 303 24.80 9.32 14.06
C VAL A 303 26.28 9.56 13.79
N SER A 304 26.78 10.75 14.11
CA SER A 304 28.20 11.10 14.01
C SER A 304 29.09 10.35 15.01
N GLU A 305 28.50 9.82 16.09
CA GLU A 305 29.21 9.10 17.14
C GLU A 305 28.38 7.87 17.58
N LYS A 306 28.37 6.86 16.72
CA LYS A 306 27.70 5.59 16.99
C LYS A 306 28.41 4.80 18.09
N PRO A 307 27.69 3.92 18.80
CA PRO A 307 28.33 2.97 19.69
C PRO A 307 29.31 2.07 18.93
N GLN A 308 30.24 1.47 19.65
CA GLN A 308 31.20 0.51 19.12
C GLN A 308 31.07 -0.79 19.89
N VAL A 309 31.11 -1.92 19.18
CA VAL A 309 31.08 -3.25 19.76
C VAL A 309 32.43 -3.90 19.50
N ILE A 310 33.11 -4.32 20.57
CA ILE A 310 34.45 -4.90 20.52
C ILE A 310 34.41 -6.24 21.25
N THR A 311 34.97 -7.28 20.65
CA THR A 311 35.11 -8.59 21.28
C THR A 311 36.55 -8.77 21.76
N ILE A 312 36.74 -9.01 23.06
CA ILE A 312 38.05 -9.23 23.69
C ILE A 312 37.96 -10.49 24.54
N ASP A 313 38.80 -11.49 24.27
CA ASP A 313 38.93 -12.72 25.08
C ASP A 313 37.59 -13.44 25.38
N GLY A 314 36.62 -13.38 24.46
CA GLY A 314 35.28 -13.97 24.61
C GLY A 314 34.28 -13.13 25.42
N SER A 315 34.66 -11.91 25.81
CA SER A 315 33.78 -10.87 26.37
C SER A 315 33.43 -9.85 25.28
N VAL A 316 32.14 -9.53 25.15
CA VAL A 316 31.67 -8.47 24.26
C VAL A 316 31.52 -7.17 25.04
N GLN A 317 32.13 -6.10 24.53
CA GLN A 317 32.14 -4.80 25.17
C GLN A 317 31.48 -3.78 24.24
N VAL A 318 30.60 -2.95 24.80
CA VAL A 318 29.96 -1.86 24.09
C VAL A 318 30.48 -0.53 24.63
N ILE A 319 31.08 0.26 23.74
CA ILE A 319 31.56 1.62 24.04
C ILE A 319 30.56 2.61 23.45
N ALA A 320 30.02 3.50 24.28
CA ALA A 320 29.08 4.52 23.84
C ALA A 320 29.34 5.84 24.58
N PHE A 321 29.06 6.96 23.94
CA PHE A 321 29.04 8.26 24.62
C PHE A 321 27.74 8.41 25.40
N GLU A 322 27.83 8.69 26.70
CA GLU A 322 26.66 8.95 27.55
C GLU A 322 26.54 10.47 27.74
N PRO A 323 25.47 11.10 27.23
CA PRO A 323 25.38 12.56 27.15
C PRO A 323 25.02 13.25 28.47
N ILE A 324 24.46 12.56 29.46
CA ILE A 324 24.13 13.13 30.78
C ILE A 324 25.40 13.39 31.58
N ILE A 325 26.35 12.45 31.58
CA ILE A 325 27.65 12.59 32.27
C ILE A 325 28.76 13.15 31.37
N GLY A 326 28.53 13.20 30.05
CA GLY A 326 29.45 13.77 29.07
C GLY A 326 30.73 12.95 28.88
N GLN A 327 30.66 11.62 29.03
CA GLN A 327 31.83 10.73 28.94
C GLN A 327 31.52 9.48 28.12
N LYS A 328 32.58 8.87 27.57
CA LYS A 328 32.49 7.53 26.99
C LYS A 328 32.44 6.50 28.10
N ILE A 329 31.39 5.70 28.09
CA ILE A 329 31.24 4.56 28.98
C ILE A 329 31.60 3.28 28.24
N ARG A 330 32.07 2.31 29.00
CA ARG A 330 32.25 0.93 28.55
C ARG A 330 31.30 0.04 29.33
N ILE A 331 30.53 -0.76 28.60
CA ILE A 331 29.58 -1.73 29.15
C ILE A 331 30.06 -3.12 28.72
N ASP A 332 30.44 -3.96 29.69
CA ASP A 332 30.70 -5.37 29.44
C ASP A 332 29.34 -6.10 29.35
N ALA A 333 29.03 -6.70 28.20
CA ALA A 333 27.72 -7.23 27.84
C ALA A 333 27.78 -8.76 27.67
N ASP A 334 26.93 -9.49 28.39
CA ASP A 334 26.74 -10.93 28.14
C ASP A 334 25.96 -11.18 26.84
N LEU A 335 25.15 -10.20 26.42
CA LEU A 335 24.39 -10.26 25.18
C LEU A 335 24.27 -8.87 24.55
N VAL A 336 24.59 -8.78 23.26
CA VAL A 336 24.34 -7.60 22.43
C VAL A 336 23.24 -7.94 21.43
N VAL A 337 22.16 -7.15 21.44
CA VAL A 337 20.97 -7.36 20.62
C VAL A 337 20.86 -6.25 19.58
N LEU A 338 20.94 -6.62 18.31
CA LEU A 338 20.91 -5.69 17.17
C LEU A 338 19.49 -5.56 16.61
N ALA A 339 18.98 -4.33 16.55
CA ALA A 339 17.67 -4.04 15.96
C ALA A 339 17.81 -3.62 14.48
N THR A 340 17.88 -4.61 13.59
CA THR A 340 18.24 -4.41 12.17
C THR A 340 17.10 -3.89 11.29
N GLY A 341 15.86 -3.97 11.74
CA GLY A 341 14.70 -3.46 10.99
C GLY A 341 14.06 -4.50 10.06
N ILE A 342 13.13 -4.02 9.22
CA ILE A 342 12.36 -4.84 8.26
C ILE A 342 12.68 -4.40 6.83
N VAL A 343 12.77 -5.38 5.94
CA VAL A 343 12.72 -5.20 4.48
C VAL A 343 11.49 -5.90 3.89
N SER A 344 10.99 -5.38 2.79
CA SER A 344 9.86 -5.96 2.05
C SER A 344 10.21 -7.35 1.49
N ALA A 345 9.23 -8.24 1.45
CA ALA A 345 9.33 -9.52 0.73
C ALA A 345 8.68 -9.46 -0.66
N LEU A 346 8.25 -8.28 -1.11
CA LEU A 346 7.70 -8.07 -2.45
C LEU A 346 8.81 -8.23 -3.49
N SER A 347 8.61 -9.13 -4.46
CA SER A 347 9.57 -9.37 -5.53
C SER A 347 9.26 -8.55 -6.77
N LYS A 348 10.29 -8.28 -7.58
CA LYS A 348 10.12 -7.63 -8.89
C LYS A 348 9.19 -8.43 -9.80
N ASP A 349 9.34 -9.75 -9.80
CA ASP A 349 8.49 -10.66 -10.57
C ASP A 349 7.00 -10.49 -10.23
N LEU A 350 6.66 -10.32 -8.95
CA LEU A 350 5.28 -10.06 -8.54
C LEU A 350 4.80 -8.68 -8.98
N THR A 351 5.66 -7.67 -8.90
CA THR A 351 5.29 -6.31 -9.35
C THR A 351 5.06 -6.26 -10.84
N GLU A 352 5.88 -6.96 -11.64
CA GLU A 352 5.71 -7.09 -13.08
C GLU A 352 4.45 -7.89 -13.41
N ALA A 353 4.26 -9.05 -12.76
CA ALA A 353 3.09 -9.91 -12.96
C ALA A 353 1.77 -9.14 -12.72
N PHE A 354 1.72 -8.32 -11.67
CA PHE A 354 0.52 -7.54 -11.37
C PHE A 354 0.53 -6.15 -12.01
N GLY A 355 1.60 -5.70 -12.66
CA GLY A 355 1.72 -4.37 -13.26
C GLY A 355 1.59 -3.24 -12.23
N ILE A 356 2.28 -3.39 -11.10
CA ILE A 356 2.35 -2.40 -10.01
C ILE A 356 3.80 -1.96 -9.82
N THR A 357 4.00 -0.91 -9.02
CA THR A 357 5.32 -0.35 -8.73
C THR A 357 5.69 -0.53 -7.25
N MET A 358 6.99 -0.45 -6.99
CA MET A 358 7.52 -0.33 -5.63
C MET A 358 7.89 1.12 -5.36
N ASP A 359 7.81 1.52 -4.09
CA ASP A 359 8.38 2.78 -3.64
C ASP A 359 9.92 2.72 -3.64
N GLN A 360 10.53 3.86 -3.31
CA GLN A 360 11.99 4.01 -3.22
C GLN A 360 12.65 3.05 -2.21
N ASP A 361 11.88 2.51 -1.26
CA ASP A 361 12.34 1.66 -0.15
C ASP A 361 12.11 0.16 -0.43
N GLY A 362 11.53 -0.17 -1.58
CA GLY A 362 11.24 -1.54 -2.03
C GLY A 362 9.92 -2.11 -1.49
N PHE A 363 9.07 -1.28 -0.89
CA PHE A 363 7.72 -1.66 -0.50
C PHE A 363 6.72 -1.37 -1.62
N PHE A 364 5.48 -1.82 -1.47
CA PHE A 364 4.41 -1.50 -2.41
C PHE A 364 4.13 0.00 -2.46
N GLU A 365 4.04 0.57 -3.67
CA GLU A 365 3.66 1.98 -3.87
C GLU A 365 2.13 2.12 -3.91
N GLU A 366 1.55 2.81 -2.93
CA GLU A 366 0.12 3.11 -2.93
C GLU A 366 -0.29 4.19 -3.94
N ALA A 367 -1.55 4.17 -4.38
CA ALA A 367 -2.09 5.15 -5.30
C ALA A 367 -2.13 6.56 -4.72
N GLU A 368 -2.57 6.70 -3.46
CA GLU A 368 -2.57 7.97 -2.74
C GLU A 368 -2.65 7.73 -1.22
N TYR A 369 -1.68 8.27 -0.50
CA TYR A 369 -1.41 8.01 0.92
C TYR A 369 -2.54 8.37 1.91
N LYS A 370 -3.52 9.20 1.54
CA LYS A 370 -4.68 9.58 2.39
C LYS A 370 -5.96 8.91 1.96
N TRP A 371 -6.26 8.92 0.66
CA TRP A 371 -7.57 8.53 0.14
C TRP A 371 -7.62 7.11 -0.38
N ARG A 372 -6.46 6.57 -0.79
CA ARG A 372 -6.32 5.22 -1.36
C ARG A 372 -5.07 4.51 -0.79
N PRO A 373 -4.91 4.42 0.54
CA PRO A 373 -3.66 3.99 1.19
C PRO A 373 -3.43 2.47 1.15
N VAL A 374 -4.23 1.71 0.41
CA VAL A 374 -4.05 0.26 0.23
C VAL A 374 -4.28 -0.14 -1.23
N ASP A 375 -4.62 0.81 -2.10
CA ASP A 375 -4.84 0.57 -3.52
C ASP A 375 -3.53 0.80 -4.26
N SER A 376 -3.27 0.05 -5.32
CA SER A 376 -2.27 0.46 -6.31
C SER A 376 -2.88 1.45 -7.30
N LEU A 377 -2.03 2.10 -8.11
CA LEU A 377 -2.50 2.88 -9.26
C LEU A 377 -3.26 2.04 -10.29
N LYS A 378 -2.94 0.74 -10.38
CA LYS A 378 -3.68 -0.21 -11.19
C LYS A 378 -4.91 -0.71 -10.43
N ASP A 379 -6.09 -0.38 -10.96
CA ASP A 379 -7.33 -0.79 -10.32
C ASP A 379 -7.45 -2.31 -10.19
N GLY A 380 -8.05 -2.76 -9.09
CA GLY A 380 -8.22 -4.18 -8.76
C GLY A 380 -7.02 -4.85 -8.08
N VAL A 381 -5.90 -4.15 -7.89
CA VAL A 381 -4.75 -4.65 -7.13
C VAL A 381 -4.55 -3.80 -5.86
N PHE A 382 -4.46 -4.47 -4.72
CA PHE A 382 -4.34 -3.89 -3.39
C PHE A 382 -3.16 -4.49 -2.62
N SER A 383 -2.74 -3.84 -1.53
CA SER A 383 -1.68 -4.34 -0.64
C SER A 383 -2.01 -4.13 0.83
N CYS A 384 -1.52 -5.02 1.68
CA CYS A 384 -1.70 -4.93 3.13
C CYS A 384 -0.52 -5.50 3.93
N GLY A 385 -0.48 -5.19 5.22
CA GLY A 385 0.57 -5.67 6.12
C GLY A 385 1.96 -5.13 5.78
N LEU A 386 2.98 -5.97 6.01
CA LEU A 386 4.38 -5.59 5.82
C LEU A 386 4.79 -5.43 4.34
N THR A 387 4.01 -5.93 3.39
CA THR A 387 4.22 -5.69 1.96
C THR A 387 4.06 -4.21 1.63
N HIS A 388 3.12 -3.53 2.30
CA HIS A 388 2.89 -2.11 2.12
C HIS A 388 3.99 -1.27 2.79
N SER A 389 4.29 -1.51 4.06
CA SER A 389 5.30 -0.76 4.80
C SER A 389 5.55 -1.39 6.17
N PRO A 390 6.64 -1.02 6.88
CA PRO A 390 6.88 -1.51 8.23
C PRO A 390 5.74 -1.14 9.18
N ARG A 391 5.10 -2.17 9.75
CA ARG A 391 3.87 -2.08 10.55
C ARG A 391 3.87 -3.13 11.65
N ASN A 392 3.17 -2.83 12.75
CA ASN A 392 2.91 -3.82 13.79
C ASN A 392 1.74 -4.76 13.42
N ILE A 393 1.44 -5.74 14.28
CA ILE A 393 0.37 -6.73 14.04
C ILE A 393 -0.98 -6.04 13.87
N THR A 394 -1.34 -5.14 14.79
CA THR A 394 -2.64 -4.44 14.78
C THR A 394 -2.81 -3.61 13.51
N GLU A 395 -1.77 -2.90 13.08
CA GLU A 395 -1.77 -2.14 11.83
C GLU A 395 -1.84 -3.04 10.59
N SER A 396 -1.22 -4.22 10.64
CA SER A 396 -1.29 -5.21 9.57
C SER A 396 -2.69 -5.79 9.43
N ILE A 397 -3.38 -6.02 10.54
CA ILE A 397 -4.79 -6.43 10.55
C ILE A 397 -5.68 -5.31 10.01
N ALA A 398 -5.50 -4.07 10.47
CA ALA A 398 -6.30 -2.93 10.01
C ALA A 398 -6.14 -2.66 8.50
N THR A 399 -4.93 -2.78 7.96
CA THR A 399 -4.70 -2.64 6.51
C THR A 399 -5.26 -3.80 5.71
N ALA A 400 -5.27 -5.02 6.26
CA ALA A 400 -5.90 -6.19 5.65
C ALA A 400 -7.43 -6.03 5.56
N GLU A 401 -8.06 -5.56 6.64
CA GLU A 401 -9.49 -5.24 6.65
C GLU A 401 -9.81 -4.11 5.65
N ALA A 402 -8.98 -3.07 5.60
CA ALA A 402 -9.13 -1.99 4.63
C ALA A 402 -9.04 -2.51 3.19
N ALA A 403 -8.01 -3.30 2.86
CA ALA A 403 -7.83 -3.89 1.53
C ALA A 403 -9.01 -4.80 1.15
N SER A 404 -9.53 -5.57 2.11
CA SER A 404 -10.73 -6.40 1.91
C SER A 404 -11.94 -5.56 1.55
N GLN A 405 -12.20 -4.46 2.27
CA GLN A 405 -13.33 -3.57 1.98
C GLN A 405 -13.19 -2.88 0.61
N ARG A 406 -11.96 -2.53 0.21
CA ARG A 406 -11.69 -1.99 -1.14
C ARG A 406 -11.91 -3.02 -2.23
N ALA A 407 -11.52 -4.27 -1.99
CA ALA A 407 -11.77 -5.41 -2.88
C ALA A 407 -13.28 -5.71 -3.01
N LEU A 408 -14.01 -5.76 -1.89
CA LEU A 408 -15.45 -6.02 -1.85
C LEU A 408 -16.27 -4.97 -2.62
N ARG A 409 -15.80 -3.71 -2.66
CA ARG A 409 -16.41 -2.68 -3.51
C ARG A 409 -16.45 -3.10 -4.99
N ILE A 410 -15.48 -3.88 -5.47
CA ILE A 410 -15.45 -4.35 -6.87
C ILE A 410 -16.23 -5.67 -6.97
N LEU A 411 -15.96 -6.61 -6.07
CA LEU A 411 -16.57 -7.96 -6.10
C LEU A 411 -18.09 -7.96 -5.92
N SER A 412 -18.65 -6.95 -5.23
CA SER A 412 -20.10 -6.81 -5.04
C SER A 412 -20.88 -6.48 -6.31
N TYR A 413 -20.22 -6.09 -7.40
CA TYR A 413 -20.86 -5.92 -8.70
C TYR A 413 -20.73 -7.20 -9.52
N GLU A 414 -21.81 -7.68 -10.13
CA GLU A 414 -21.73 -8.70 -11.20
C GLU A 414 -21.19 -8.10 -12.50
N GLN A 415 -21.51 -6.82 -12.72
CA GLN A 415 -21.09 -6.05 -13.87
C GLN A 415 -20.72 -4.63 -13.41
N MET A 416 -19.55 -4.18 -13.84
CA MET A 416 -19.10 -2.81 -13.57
C MET A 416 -19.14 -2.01 -14.87
N PRO A 417 -19.77 -0.82 -14.87
CA PRO A 417 -19.70 0.05 -16.03
C PRO A 417 -18.24 0.49 -16.22
N ALA A 418 -17.74 0.41 -17.46
CA ALA A 418 -16.48 1.06 -17.80
C ALA A 418 -16.59 2.59 -17.60
N GLY A 419 -15.46 3.30 -17.63
CA GLY A 419 -15.50 4.76 -17.67
C GLY A 419 -16.34 5.26 -18.85
N LYS A 420 -17.11 6.36 -18.68
CA LYS A 420 -17.77 7.03 -19.82
C LYS A 420 -16.74 7.68 -20.76
N VAL A 421 -15.65 8.18 -20.18
CA VAL A 421 -14.55 8.80 -20.89
C VAL A 421 -13.44 7.77 -20.96
N VAL A 422 -13.40 7.03 -22.06
CA VAL A 422 -12.39 6.00 -22.33
C VAL A 422 -11.75 6.28 -23.67
N ALA A 423 -10.52 5.83 -23.84
CA ALA A 423 -9.85 6.01 -25.11
C ALA A 423 -10.37 4.99 -26.13
N GLU A 424 -10.45 5.39 -27.39
CA GLU A 424 -10.85 4.55 -28.52
C GLU A 424 -9.80 4.63 -29.63
N ILE A 425 -9.88 3.71 -30.58
CA ILE A 425 -8.97 3.65 -31.72
C ILE A 425 -9.77 3.54 -33.02
N ARG A 426 -9.54 4.50 -33.92
CA ARG A 426 -10.01 4.46 -35.30
C ARG A 426 -9.05 3.58 -36.11
N HIS A 427 -9.33 2.27 -36.16
CA HIS A 427 -8.43 1.29 -36.77
C HIS A 427 -8.06 1.59 -38.22
N SER A 428 -8.94 2.25 -38.99
CA SER A 428 -8.64 2.67 -40.38
C SER A 428 -7.55 3.74 -40.50
N LEU A 429 -7.21 4.44 -39.41
CA LEU A 429 -6.16 5.47 -39.35
C LEU A 429 -4.92 5.00 -38.57
N CYS A 430 -5.04 3.90 -37.83
CA CYS A 430 -3.99 3.41 -36.96
C CYS A 430 -2.86 2.80 -37.80
N SER A 431 -1.64 3.31 -37.66
CA SER A 431 -0.45 2.76 -38.32
C SER A 431 0.31 1.75 -37.46
N LEU A 432 -0.28 1.30 -36.35
CA LEU A 432 0.32 0.37 -35.38
C LEU A 432 1.73 0.81 -34.90
N CYS A 433 1.96 2.11 -34.70
CA CYS A 433 3.27 2.65 -34.27
C CYS A 433 3.55 2.48 -32.77
N GLU A 434 2.63 1.89 -32.00
CA GLU A 434 2.73 1.54 -30.57
C GLU A 434 2.96 2.69 -29.57
N GLN A 435 3.23 3.92 -29.99
CA GLN A 435 3.45 5.08 -29.09
C GLN A 435 2.33 5.29 -28.06
N CYS A 436 1.09 4.99 -28.44
CA CYS A 436 -0.06 5.12 -27.55
C CYS A 436 -0.11 4.06 -26.43
N ILE A 437 0.58 2.93 -26.59
CA ILE A 437 0.72 1.88 -25.60
C ILE A 437 1.65 2.37 -24.49
N ASP A 438 2.84 2.83 -24.85
CA ASP A 438 3.85 3.36 -23.92
C ASP A 438 3.36 4.59 -23.15
N ALA A 439 2.56 5.44 -23.81
CA ALA A 439 2.00 6.63 -23.17
C ALA A 439 0.91 6.34 -22.12
N CYS A 440 0.43 5.10 -22.00
CA CYS A 440 -0.64 4.76 -21.07
C CYS A 440 -0.07 4.37 -19.69
N PRO A 441 -0.23 5.21 -18.64
CA PRO A 441 0.31 4.90 -17.31
C PRO A 441 -0.44 3.77 -16.61
N TYR A 442 -1.58 3.35 -17.16
CA TYR A 442 -2.45 2.31 -16.59
C TYR A 442 -2.31 0.97 -17.32
N GLY A 443 -1.51 0.89 -18.40
CA GLY A 443 -1.41 -0.33 -19.21
C GLY A 443 -2.74 -0.74 -19.87
N ALA A 444 -3.61 0.23 -20.19
CA ALA A 444 -4.94 -0.03 -20.74
C ALA A 444 -4.94 -0.32 -22.25
N ARG A 445 -3.78 -0.47 -22.90
CA ARG A 445 -3.64 -0.63 -24.35
C ARG A 445 -2.69 -1.77 -24.65
N ILE A 446 -3.04 -2.61 -25.62
CA ILE A 446 -2.22 -3.76 -26.05
C ILE A 446 -2.29 -3.91 -27.56
N LEU A 447 -1.20 -4.36 -28.18
CA LEU A 447 -1.19 -4.78 -29.57
C LEU A 447 -1.66 -6.25 -29.64
N ASP A 448 -2.78 -6.47 -30.32
CA ASP A 448 -3.23 -7.80 -30.71
C ASP A 448 -2.61 -8.13 -32.08
N LEU A 449 -1.66 -9.07 -32.07
CA LEU A 449 -0.90 -9.47 -33.27
C LEU A 449 -1.76 -10.29 -34.23
N ASP A 450 -2.75 -11.03 -33.74
CA ASP A 450 -3.63 -11.86 -34.58
C ASP A 450 -4.64 -11.00 -35.32
N LEU A 451 -5.16 -9.97 -34.66
CA LEU A 451 -6.10 -9.01 -35.25
C LEU A 451 -5.41 -7.86 -35.98
N GLU A 452 -4.08 -7.73 -35.86
CA GLU A 452 -3.28 -6.59 -36.30
C GLU A 452 -3.87 -5.25 -35.84
N LYS A 453 -4.29 -5.19 -34.57
CA LYS A 453 -5.00 -4.04 -34.00
C LYS A 453 -4.50 -3.73 -32.60
N VAL A 454 -4.32 -2.44 -32.32
CA VAL A 454 -4.20 -1.99 -30.93
C VAL A 454 -5.59 -2.01 -30.31
N LEU A 455 -5.77 -2.74 -29.22
CA LEU A 455 -7.02 -2.81 -28.47
C LEU A 455 -6.93 -1.89 -27.25
N VAL A 456 -8.05 -1.25 -26.91
CA VAL A 456 -8.18 -0.48 -25.66
C VAL A 456 -9.04 -1.24 -24.68
N ASN A 457 -8.50 -1.39 -23.49
CA ASN A 457 -9.22 -1.93 -22.37
C ASN A 457 -9.98 -0.80 -21.63
N VAL A 458 -11.28 -0.71 -21.93
CA VAL A 458 -12.16 0.35 -21.42
C VAL A 458 -12.34 0.33 -19.90
N ALA A 459 -12.14 -0.81 -19.22
CA ALA A 459 -12.24 -0.88 -17.76
C ALA A 459 -10.98 -0.37 -17.04
N MET A 460 -9.80 -0.42 -17.69
CA MET A 460 -8.56 0.14 -17.13
C MET A 460 -8.32 1.60 -17.52
N CYS A 461 -8.92 2.05 -18.63
CA CYS A 461 -8.73 3.39 -19.13
C CYS A 461 -9.38 4.43 -18.19
N GLN A 462 -8.55 5.26 -17.54
CA GLN A 462 -9.03 6.36 -16.69
C GLN A 462 -9.41 7.62 -17.48
N GLY A 463 -9.39 7.55 -18.80
CA GLY A 463 -9.78 8.66 -19.66
C GLY A 463 -8.84 9.88 -19.63
N CYS A 464 -7.57 9.70 -19.28
CA CYS A 464 -6.62 10.83 -19.14
C CYS A 464 -6.25 11.52 -20.46
N GLY A 465 -6.43 10.86 -21.61
CA GLY A 465 -6.16 11.42 -22.93
C GLY A 465 -4.70 11.35 -23.41
N SER A 466 -3.74 10.90 -22.59
CA SER A 466 -2.30 10.85 -22.97
C SER A 466 -2.04 10.14 -24.30
N CYS A 467 -2.73 9.03 -24.53
CA CYS A 467 -2.64 8.25 -25.77
C CYS A 467 -3.15 8.99 -27.01
N ALA A 468 -4.13 9.88 -26.86
CA ALA A 468 -4.65 10.68 -27.97
C ALA A 468 -3.68 11.80 -28.32
N THR A 469 -3.04 12.41 -27.31
CA THR A 469 -2.04 13.46 -27.50
C THR A 469 -0.81 12.99 -28.26
N VAL A 470 -0.34 11.76 -28.03
CA VAL A 470 0.85 11.22 -28.71
C VAL A 470 0.55 10.59 -30.08
N CYS A 471 -0.72 10.43 -30.46
CA CYS A 471 -1.05 9.68 -31.68
C CYS A 471 -0.81 10.53 -32.94
N PRO A 472 0.16 10.18 -33.80
CA PRO A 472 0.52 11.03 -34.94
C PRO A 472 -0.58 11.14 -35.99
N ASN A 473 -1.37 10.07 -36.15
CA ASN A 473 -2.43 9.99 -37.16
C ASN A 473 -3.82 10.35 -36.61
N SER A 474 -3.91 10.82 -35.36
CA SER A 474 -5.19 11.05 -34.66
C SER A 474 -6.12 9.82 -34.66
N ALA A 475 -5.51 8.63 -34.70
CA ALA A 475 -6.23 7.36 -34.66
C ALA A 475 -6.71 7.05 -33.24
N ALA A 476 -5.90 7.34 -32.23
CA ALA A 476 -6.29 7.26 -30.83
C ALA A 476 -7.09 8.52 -30.46
N VAL A 477 -8.30 8.33 -29.96
CA VAL A 477 -9.21 9.42 -29.55
C VAL A 477 -9.74 9.15 -28.15
N LEU A 478 -10.37 10.15 -27.54
CA LEU A 478 -11.01 10.03 -26.24
C LEU A 478 -12.53 10.11 -26.42
N ALA A 479 -13.23 9.03 -26.09
CA ALA A 479 -14.69 9.00 -26.14
C ALA A 479 -15.27 10.06 -25.20
N GLY A 480 -16.27 10.81 -25.68
CA GLY A 480 -16.86 11.93 -24.94
C GLY A 480 -16.06 13.24 -24.99
N PHE A 481 -14.97 13.30 -25.77
CA PHE A 481 -14.19 14.52 -26.08
C PHE A 481 -13.94 14.60 -27.59
N SER A 482 -15.00 14.75 -28.38
CA SER A 482 -14.85 14.86 -29.84
C SER A 482 -14.21 16.21 -30.23
N ASP A 483 -13.51 16.24 -31.38
CA ASP A 483 -12.93 17.49 -31.89
C ASP A 483 -13.97 18.61 -32.00
N ARG A 484 -15.19 18.29 -32.45
CA ARG A 484 -16.31 19.26 -32.55
C ARG A 484 -16.71 19.81 -31.19
N GLN A 485 -16.79 18.96 -30.18
CA GLN A 485 -17.12 19.34 -28.81
C GLN A 485 -16.01 20.22 -28.21
N MET A 486 -14.75 19.90 -28.47
CA MET A 486 -13.62 20.69 -27.99
C MET A 486 -13.49 22.03 -28.73
N LEU A 487 -13.76 22.06 -30.04
CA LEU A 487 -13.81 23.30 -30.81
C LEU A 487 -14.95 24.21 -30.35
N ASP A 488 -16.16 23.67 -30.14
CA ASP A 488 -17.28 24.46 -29.57
C ASP A 488 -16.89 25.02 -28.18
N VAL A 489 -16.21 24.24 -27.33
CA VAL A 489 -15.70 24.71 -26.03
C VAL A 489 -14.69 25.86 -26.19
N ILE A 490 -13.80 25.78 -27.18
CA ILE A 490 -12.81 26.82 -27.46
C ILE A 490 -13.51 28.08 -28.00
N ASP A 491 -14.43 27.93 -28.95
CA ASP A 491 -15.16 29.05 -29.54
C ASP A 491 -15.95 29.82 -28.46
N PHE A 492 -16.69 29.12 -27.60
CA PHE A 492 -17.39 29.75 -26.47
C PHE A 492 -16.46 30.38 -25.41
N ALA A 493 -15.21 29.92 -25.32
CA ALA A 493 -14.22 30.54 -24.43
C ALA A 493 -13.58 31.80 -25.03
N LEU A 494 -13.60 31.94 -26.36
CA LEU A 494 -13.04 33.06 -27.11
C LEU A 494 -14.05 34.17 -27.39
N GLU A 495 -15.34 33.85 -27.44
CA GLU A 495 -16.45 34.82 -27.50
C GLU A 495 -16.51 35.72 -26.25
#